data_AF-V4UMA5-F1
#
_entry.id   AF-V4UMA5-F1
#
_cell.length_a   1.000
_cell.length_b   1.000
_cell.length_c   1.000
_cell.angle_alpha   90.00
_cell.angle_beta   90.00
_cell.angle_gamma   90.00
#
_symmetry.space_group_name_H-M   'P 1'
#
loop_
_entity.id
_entity.type
_entity.pdbx_description
1 polymer ?
#
loop_
_entity_poly.entity_id
_entity_poly.type
_entity_poly.pdbx_seq_one_letter_code
_entity_poly.pdbx_strand_id
1 'polypeptide(L)'
;MTSCIKLEVHTDDRTPHKWIVALGEDVFRRFLSQGNPAVHKAFGDGSLFSPLLFGKFFDPSDAFPLWEFESDVLLSHLQSTGQSSVDWLQTDQAYVLKAELPGVGKNQVQVSVENGKIVEISGQWKEQRDPRAKDWRSGHWWEHGFVRRLELPEDADWRKTEAYLSNDVFLEIRIPKNPSTCDISHGNGAATKNSEAMPEL
;
A
#
# COMPACT_ATOMS: atom_id res chain seq x y z
N MET A 1 -7.03 -22.05 16.57
CA MET A 1 -6.79 -20.71 17.13
C MET A 1 -6.12 -19.88 16.06
N THR A 2 -6.82 -18.89 15.52
CA THR A 2 -6.30 -17.92 14.55
C THR A 2 -5.28 -17.05 15.28
N SER A 3 -4.03 -16.97 14.78
CA SER A 3 -3.01 -16.10 15.39
C SER A 3 -3.10 -14.72 14.74
N CYS A 4 -3.09 -13.67 15.54
CA CYS A 4 -3.03 -12.29 15.08
C CYS A 4 -1.95 -11.57 15.90
N ILE A 5 -1.00 -10.94 15.23
CA ILE A 5 0.08 -10.18 15.84
C ILE A 5 0.04 -8.74 15.35
N LYS A 6 0.31 -7.78 16.24
CA LYS A 6 0.53 -6.38 15.87
C LYS A 6 1.99 -6.22 15.43
N LEU A 7 2.21 -5.68 14.25
CA LEU A 7 3.54 -5.36 13.75
C LEU A 7 3.97 -3.98 14.27
N GLU A 8 5.27 -3.83 14.51
CA GLU A 8 5.85 -2.52 14.80
C GLU A 8 5.87 -1.68 13.52
N VAL A 9 5.41 -0.43 13.61
CA VAL A 9 5.46 0.53 12.50
C VAL A 9 6.63 1.48 12.76
N HIS A 10 7.68 1.36 11.94
CA HIS A 10 8.88 2.17 12.09
C HIS A 10 8.71 3.53 11.43
N THR A 11 9.13 4.61 12.10
CA THR A 11 8.99 6.00 11.59
C THR A 11 10.34 6.66 11.29
N ASP A 12 11.44 6.08 11.79
CA ASP A 12 12.80 6.50 11.49
C ASP A 12 13.33 5.62 10.35
N ASP A 13 13.48 6.19 9.14
CA ASP A 13 14.21 5.51 8.07
C ASP A 13 15.70 5.51 8.41
N ARG A 14 16.20 4.35 8.86
CA ARG A 14 17.61 4.15 9.22
C ARG A 14 18.46 3.71 8.04
N THR A 15 17.91 3.66 6.83
CA THR A 15 18.59 3.14 5.63
C THR A 15 18.73 4.23 4.55
N PRO A 16 19.75 5.10 4.66
CA PRO A 16 20.04 6.05 3.61
C PRO A 16 20.34 5.31 2.30
N HIS A 17 19.72 5.77 1.20
CA HIS A 17 19.91 5.22 -0.16
C HIS A 17 19.31 3.81 -0.41
N LYS A 18 18.14 3.50 0.14
CA LYS A 18 17.37 2.31 -0.27
C LYS A 18 16.72 2.49 -1.65
N TRP A 19 16.57 1.38 -2.39
CA TRP A 19 15.87 1.29 -3.70
C TRP A 19 16.45 2.14 -4.84
N ILE A 20 17.77 2.29 -4.91
CA ILE A 20 18.43 3.13 -5.94
C ILE A 20 18.27 2.54 -7.36
N VAL A 21 18.10 1.21 -7.46
CA VAL A 21 18.02 0.52 -8.75
C VAL A 21 16.57 0.13 -9.01
N ALA A 22 16.01 0.75 -10.05
CA ALA A 22 14.67 0.45 -10.51
C ALA A 22 14.60 -0.95 -11.14
N LEU A 23 13.53 -1.68 -10.83
CA LEU A 23 13.12 -2.90 -11.49
C LEU A 23 12.41 -2.56 -12.81
N GLY A 24 13.12 -2.68 -13.93
CA GLY A 24 12.53 -2.50 -15.27
C GLY A 24 11.70 -3.70 -15.73
N GLU A 25 10.75 -3.48 -16.64
CA GLU A 25 9.81 -4.50 -17.12
C GLU A 25 10.49 -5.73 -17.73
N ASP A 26 11.49 -5.54 -18.60
CA ASP A 26 12.22 -6.65 -19.21
C ASP A 26 13.00 -7.48 -18.18
N VAL A 27 13.56 -6.80 -17.18
CA VAL A 27 14.27 -7.45 -16.07
C VAL A 27 13.29 -8.26 -15.25
N PHE A 28 12.13 -7.67 -14.92
CA PHE A 28 11.06 -8.34 -14.18
C PHE A 28 10.55 -9.59 -14.92
N ARG A 29 10.26 -9.49 -16.22
CA ARG A 29 9.76 -10.64 -17.02
C ARG A 29 10.75 -11.79 -17.01
N ARG A 30 12.05 -11.51 -17.16
CA ARG A 30 13.12 -12.52 -17.08
C ARG A 30 13.22 -13.11 -15.68
N PHE A 31 13.23 -12.27 -14.65
CA PHE A 31 13.28 -12.69 -13.25
C PHE A 31 12.10 -13.60 -12.89
N LEU A 32 10.88 -13.21 -13.23
CA LEU A 32 9.68 -13.99 -12.98
C LEU A 32 9.70 -15.33 -13.74
N SER A 33 10.16 -15.36 -14.99
CA SER A 33 10.25 -16.61 -15.78
C SER A 33 11.21 -17.66 -15.19
N GLN A 34 12.18 -17.22 -14.39
CA GLN A 34 13.15 -18.07 -13.69
C GLN A 34 12.81 -18.22 -12.20
N GLY A 35 11.70 -17.62 -11.77
CA GLY A 35 11.28 -17.54 -10.39
C GLY A 35 10.90 -18.90 -9.81
N ASN A 36 11.12 -19.05 -8.51
CA ASN A 36 10.58 -20.17 -7.75
C ASN A 36 9.11 -19.87 -7.33
N PRO A 37 8.38 -20.83 -6.75
CA PRO A 37 6.99 -20.61 -6.36
C PRO A 37 6.77 -19.43 -5.38
N ALA A 38 7.74 -19.10 -4.53
CA ALA A 38 7.63 -17.95 -3.63
C ALA A 38 7.70 -16.62 -4.38
N VAL A 39 8.59 -16.53 -5.38
CA VAL A 39 8.68 -15.38 -6.31
C VAL A 39 7.36 -15.22 -7.08
N HIS A 40 6.81 -16.31 -7.62
CA HIS A 40 5.53 -16.27 -8.31
C HIS A 40 4.36 -15.90 -7.38
N LYS A 41 4.36 -16.37 -6.13
CA LYS A 41 3.34 -15.96 -5.17
C LYS A 41 3.45 -14.47 -4.83
N ALA A 42 4.66 -13.95 -4.70
CA ALA A 42 4.87 -12.56 -4.33
C ALA A 42 4.64 -11.57 -5.46
N PHE A 43 5.06 -11.90 -6.68
CA PHE A 43 5.01 -10.96 -7.81
C PHE A 43 4.02 -11.35 -8.90
N GLY A 44 3.31 -12.46 -8.73
CA GLY A 44 2.27 -12.92 -9.64
C GLY A 44 1.03 -12.03 -9.63
N ASP A 45 0.12 -12.33 -10.56
CA ASP A 45 -1.09 -11.55 -10.77
C ASP A 45 -1.92 -11.42 -9.48
N GLY A 46 -2.42 -10.22 -9.22
CA GLY A 46 -3.25 -9.90 -8.06
C GLY A 46 -2.56 -9.85 -6.70
N SER A 47 -1.23 -10.03 -6.66
CA SER A 47 -0.44 -9.76 -5.45
C SER A 47 -0.17 -8.26 -5.28
N LEU A 48 -0.18 -7.79 -4.02
CA LEU A 48 0.22 -6.43 -3.64
C LEU A 48 1.59 -6.04 -4.18
N PHE A 49 2.53 -6.98 -4.30
CA PHE A 49 3.90 -6.69 -4.72
C PHE A 49 4.10 -6.82 -6.23
N SER A 50 3.09 -7.27 -6.98
CA SER A 50 3.18 -7.41 -8.43
C SER A 50 3.42 -6.05 -9.12
N PRO A 51 4.47 -5.91 -9.95
CA PRO A 51 4.63 -4.73 -10.80
C PRO A 51 3.47 -4.50 -11.77
N LEU A 52 2.60 -5.51 -11.99
CA LEU A 52 1.47 -5.47 -12.92
C LEU A 52 0.11 -5.41 -12.20
N LEU A 53 0.10 -5.12 -10.89
CA LEU A 53 -1.12 -5.10 -10.07
C LEU A 53 -2.27 -4.27 -10.68
N PHE A 54 -1.95 -3.20 -11.41
CA PHE A 54 -2.93 -2.30 -12.03
C PHE A 54 -3.02 -2.42 -13.56
N GLY A 55 -2.61 -3.57 -14.11
CA GLY A 55 -2.65 -3.85 -15.55
C GLY A 55 -1.58 -3.14 -16.40
N LYS A 56 -0.82 -2.22 -15.81
CA LYS A 56 0.38 -1.59 -16.40
C LYS A 56 1.59 -1.84 -15.51
N PHE A 57 2.77 -1.87 -16.11
CA PHE A 57 4.02 -2.03 -15.36
C PHE A 57 4.30 -0.80 -14.50
N PHE A 58 4.57 -1.04 -13.23
CA PHE A 58 4.98 -0.06 -12.24
C PHE A 58 5.97 -0.69 -11.26
N ASP A 59 7.12 -0.05 -11.08
CA ASP A 59 8.15 -0.54 -10.17
C ASP A 59 7.61 -0.57 -8.71
N PRO A 60 7.61 -1.72 -8.02
CA PRO A 60 7.12 -1.78 -6.64
C PRO A 60 7.88 -0.92 -5.63
N SER A 61 9.10 -0.50 -5.97
CA SER A 61 9.93 0.38 -5.16
C SER A 61 9.71 1.88 -5.44
N ASP A 62 8.94 2.22 -6.47
CA ASP A 62 8.41 3.56 -6.66
C ASP A 62 7.18 3.75 -5.78
N ALA A 63 7.04 4.92 -5.16
CA ALA A 63 5.88 5.24 -4.36
C ALA A 63 4.70 5.58 -5.28
N PHE A 64 3.52 5.03 -4.99
CA PHE A 64 2.32 5.22 -5.80
C PHE A 64 1.16 5.80 -4.99
N PRO A 65 0.46 6.82 -5.49
CA PRO A 65 -0.67 7.40 -4.79
C PRO A 65 -1.95 6.58 -4.97
N LEU A 66 -2.04 5.44 -4.27
CA LEU A 66 -3.15 4.49 -4.43
C LEU A 66 -4.55 5.10 -4.22
N TRP A 67 -4.67 6.16 -3.43
CA TRP A 67 -5.94 6.85 -3.16
C TRP A 67 -6.38 7.81 -4.27
N GLU A 68 -5.49 8.23 -5.16
CA GLU A 68 -5.86 9.09 -6.29
C GLU A 68 -6.59 8.32 -7.39
N PHE A 69 -6.40 7.00 -7.40
CA PHE A 69 -7.06 6.11 -8.32
C PHE A 69 -8.28 5.49 -7.66
N GLU A 70 -9.35 5.31 -8.43
CA GLU A 70 -10.39 4.38 -8.04
C GLU A 70 -9.79 2.97 -8.06
N SER A 71 -9.23 2.55 -6.93
CA SER A 71 -8.62 1.23 -6.76
C SER A 71 -9.57 0.12 -7.20
N ASP A 72 -10.87 0.31 -6.95
CA ASP A 72 -11.93 -0.60 -7.37
C ASP A 72 -12.00 -0.72 -8.88
N VAL A 73 -11.81 0.38 -9.63
CA VAL A 73 -11.76 0.34 -11.10
C VAL A 73 -10.51 -0.37 -11.58
N LEU A 74 -9.34 -0.05 -11.01
CA LEU A 74 -8.07 -0.66 -11.42
C LEU A 74 -7.96 -2.15 -11.09
N LEU A 75 -8.55 -2.57 -9.96
CA LEU A 75 -8.53 -3.96 -9.49
C LEU A 75 -9.80 -4.73 -9.83
N SER A 76 -10.84 -4.08 -10.38
CA SER A 76 -12.15 -4.70 -10.67
C SER A 76 -12.05 -6.03 -11.39
N HIS A 77 -11.20 -6.10 -12.43
CA HIS A 77 -10.99 -7.33 -13.20
C HIS A 77 -10.39 -8.44 -12.33
N LEU A 78 -9.35 -8.13 -11.55
CA LEU A 78 -8.68 -9.08 -10.66
C LEU A 78 -9.58 -9.51 -9.49
N GLN A 79 -10.40 -8.61 -8.95
CA GLN A 79 -11.38 -8.92 -7.91
C GLN A 79 -12.50 -9.82 -8.46
N SER A 80 -13.03 -9.51 -9.65
CA SER A 80 -14.11 -10.30 -10.28
C SER A 80 -13.70 -11.74 -10.61
N THR A 81 -12.42 -11.95 -10.91
CA THR A 81 -11.84 -13.28 -11.21
C THR A 81 -11.31 -13.99 -9.97
N GLY A 82 -11.39 -13.36 -8.78
CA GLY A 82 -10.82 -13.88 -7.54
C GLY A 82 -9.29 -14.00 -7.56
N GLN A 83 -8.64 -13.23 -8.44
CA GLN A 83 -7.19 -13.23 -8.63
C GLN A 83 -6.50 -12.21 -7.72
N SER A 84 -7.18 -11.12 -7.33
CA SER A 84 -6.64 -10.16 -6.36
C SER A 84 -6.76 -10.69 -4.93
N SER A 85 -5.67 -10.58 -4.17
CA SER A 85 -5.69 -10.75 -2.72
C SER A 85 -5.59 -9.41 -1.97
N VAL A 86 -5.77 -8.31 -2.70
CA VAL A 86 -5.58 -6.92 -2.22
C VAL A 86 -6.92 -6.18 -2.21
N ASP A 87 -7.23 -5.59 -1.06
CA ASP A 87 -8.33 -4.64 -0.89
C ASP A 87 -7.79 -3.30 -0.36
N TRP A 88 -8.27 -2.21 -0.95
CA TRP A 88 -8.02 -0.85 -0.46
C TRP A 88 -9.37 -0.19 -0.16
N LEU A 89 -9.57 0.20 1.09
CA LEU A 89 -10.80 0.84 1.55
C LEU A 89 -10.50 2.24 2.06
N GLN A 90 -11.21 3.21 1.49
CA GLN A 90 -11.25 4.58 1.99
C GLN A 90 -12.58 4.79 2.72
N THR A 91 -12.50 5.12 4.00
CA THR A 91 -13.65 5.48 4.83
C THR A 91 -13.54 6.94 5.28
N ASP A 92 -14.58 7.44 5.94
CA ASP A 92 -14.54 8.76 6.59
C ASP A 92 -13.51 8.84 7.72
N GLN A 93 -13.11 7.69 8.27
CA GLN A 93 -12.29 7.61 9.48
C GLN A 93 -10.84 7.16 9.22
N ALA A 94 -10.60 6.43 8.13
CA ALA A 94 -9.31 5.80 7.86
C ALA A 94 -9.19 5.29 6.42
N TYR A 95 -7.94 5.09 6.02
CA TYR A 95 -7.52 4.25 4.91
C TYR A 95 -7.16 2.85 5.44
N VAL A 96 -7.61 1.80 4.77
CA VAL A 96 -7.36 0.42 5.17
C VAL A 96 -6.87 -0.37 3.96
N LEU A 97 -5.63 -0.84 4.03
CA LEU A 97 -5.06 -1.80 3.09
C LEU A 97 -5.16 -3.20 3.69
N LYS A 98 -5.66 -4.14 2.90
CA LYS A 98 -5.63 -5.57 3.21
C LYS A 98 -4.95 -6.30 2.08
N ALA A 99 -4.05 -7.22 2.40
CA ALA A 99 -3.34 -7.99 1.39
C ALA A 99 -2.94 -9.38 1.90
N GLU A 100 -2.99 -10.38 1.03
CA GLU A 100 -2.27 -11.62 1.29
C GLU A 100 -0.77 -11.45 0.96
N LEU A 101 0.06 -11.84 1.91
CA LEU A 101 1.50 -11.89 1.79
C LEU A 101 1.96 -13.23 1.19
N PRO A 102 3.15 -13.26 0.55
CA PRO A 102 3.70 -14.47 -0.05
C PRO A 102 4.06 -15.59 0.95
N GLY A 103 3.72 -15.47 2.24
CA GLY A 103 3.88 -16.53 3.24
C GLY A 103 5.33 -16.84 3.62
N VAL A 104 6.27 -15.96 3.27
CA VAL A 104 7.68 -16.05 3.66
C VAL A 104 7.88 -15.35 5.00
N GLY A 105 8.09 -16.15 6.04
CA GLY A 105 8.65 -15.76 7.34
C GLY A 105 7.92 -14.65 8.09
N LYS A 106 7.15 -15.00 9.13
CA LYS A 106 6.48 -14.09 10.06
C LYS A 106 7.32 -12.87 10.51
N ASN A 107 8.64 -13.06 10.61
CA ASN A 107 9.58 -12.06 11.12
C ASN A 107 10.21 -11.17 10.03
N GLN A 108 9.85 -11.35 8.76
CA GLN A 108 10.53 -10.69 7.64
C GLN A 108 9.71 -9.57 7.02
N VAL A 109 8.48 -9.35 7.47
CA VAL A 109 7.65 -8.24 7.01
C VAL A 109 7.92 -7.02 7.89
N GLN A 110 8.35 -5.94 7.25
CA GLN A 110 8.55 -4.65 7.87
C GLN A 110 7.55 -3.65 7.29
N VAL A 111 6.90 -2.90 8.17
CA VAL A 111 6.08 -1.75 7.81
C VAL A 111 6.76 -0.50 8.34
N SER A 112 6.95 0.49 7.48
CA SER A 112 7.53 1.76 7.87
C SER A 112 6.82 2.93 7.22
N VAL A 113 6.88 4.10 7.87
CA VAL A 113 6.39 5.37 7.36
C VAL A 113 7.58 6.30 7.15
N GLU A 114 7.84 6.68 5.91
CA GLU A 114 8.91 7.62 5.55
C GLU A 114 8.37 9.03 5.44
N ASN A 115 9.00 9.96 6.17
CA ASN A 115 8.74 11.41 6.10
C ASN A 115 7.25 11.79 6.25
N GLY A 116 6.45 10.93 6.88
CA GLY A 116 4.99 11.09 7.00
C GLY A 116 4.22 11.02 5.67
N LYS A 117 4.86 10.56 4.58
CA LYS A 117 4.30 10.60 3.23
C LYS A 117 4.26 9.26 2.51
N ILE A 118 5.03 8.27 2.94
CA ILE A 118 5.11 6.99 2.23
C ILE A 118 5.00 5.86 3.26
N VAL A 119 4.04 4.97 3.07
CA VAL A 119 4.02 3.66 3.73
C VAL A 119 4.79 2.68 2.86
N GLU A 120 5.85 2.12 3.42
CA GLU A 120 6.61 1.04 2.82
C GLU A 120 6.29 -0.28 3.50
N ILE A 121 5.99 -1.29 2.69
CA ILE A 121 5.77 -2.66 3.09
C ILE A 121 6.86 -3.47 2.41
N SER A 122 7.80 -4.01 3.17
CA SER A 122 8.91 -4.76 2.60
C SER A 122 9.16 -6.06 3.35
N GLY A 123 9.83 -6.99 2.68
CA GLY A 123 10.35 -8.16 3.36
C GLY A 123 11.34 -8.95 2.54
N GLN A 124 12.21 -9.70 3.22
CA GLN A 124 13.22 -10.54 2.59
C GLN A 124 12.67 -11.96 2.35
N TRP A 125 13.27 -12.71 1.43
CA TRP A 125 13.02 -14.16 1.30
C TRP A 125 13.71 -14.96 2.41
N LYS A 126 14.87 -14.47 2.84
CA LYS A 126 15.75 -15.06 3.86
C LYS A 126 16.50 -13.93 4.56
N GLU A 127 16.55 -14.01 5.88
CA GLU A 127 17.32 -13.08 6.70
C GLU A 127 18.81 -13.18 6.37
N GLN A 128 19.40 -12.06 5.93
CA GLN A 128 20.86 -11.95 5.80
C GLN A 128 21.49 -12.00 7.19
N ARG A 129 22.18 -13.10 7.49
CA ARG A 129 22.89 -13.30 8.78
C ARG A 129 24.32 -12.73 8.81
N ASP A 130 24.87 -12.32 7.67
CA ASP A 130 26.22 -11.74 7.62
C ASP A 130 26.13 -10.21 7.76
N PRO A 131 26.67 -9.61 8.85
CA PRO A 131 26.67 -8.16 9.03
C PRO A 131 27.55 -7.40 8.02
N ARG A 132 28.37 -8.10 7.22
CA ARG A 132 29.11 -7.53 6.08
C ARG A 132 28.35 -7.59 4.77
N ALA A 133 27.18 -8.23 4.77
CA ALA A 133 26.37 -8.28 3.56
C ALA A 133 25.91 -6.86 3.21
N LYS A 134 26.02 -6.53 1.92
CA LYS A 134 25.52 -5.27 1.37
C LYS A 134 24.02 -5.19 1.64
N ASP A 135 23.52 -3.99 1.96
CA ASP A 135 22.09 -3.74 2.12
C ASP A 135 21.33 -4.38 0.94
N TRP A 136 20.48 -5.35 1.25
CA TRP A 136 19.69 -6.12 0.28
C TRP A 136 18.77 -5.23 -0.57
N ARG A 137 18.45 -4.02 -0.08
CA ARG A 137 17.66 -3.00 -0.79
C ARG A 137 18.47 -2.29 -1.88
N SER A 138 19.78 -2.50 -1.93
CA SER A 138 20.67 -1.94 -2.96
C SER A 138 20.86 -2.92 -4.12
N GLY A 139 20.66 -2.48 -5.35
CA GLY A 139 20.90 -3.31 -6.54
C GLY A 139 19.70 -4.18 -6.90
N HIS A 140 19.92 -5.48 -7.10
CA HIS A 140 18.92 -6.47 -7.52
C HIS A 140 18.01 -6.90 -6.36
N TRP A 141 17.36 -5.94 -5.71
CA TRP A 141 16.60 -6.16 -4.48
C TRP A 141 15.48 -7.22 -4.63
N TRP A 142 14.91 -7.35 -5.83
CA TRP A 142 13.87 -8.32 -6.15
C TRP A 142 14.33 -9.78 -6.01
N GLU A 143 15.65 -10.03 -6.12
CA GLU A 143 16.24 -11.35 -5.88
C GLU A 143 16.35 -11.68 -4.38
N HIS A 144 16.21 -10.67 -3.52
CA HIS A 144 16.43 -10.78 -2.08
C HIS A 144 15.15 -10.57 -1.26
N GLY A 145 14.14 -9.92 -1.83
CA GLY A 145 12.87 -9.71 -1.18
C GLY A 145 11.83 -9.05 -2.06
N PHE A 146 10.83 -8.47 -1.40
CA PHE A 146 9.73 -7.74 -1.99
C PHE A 146 9.58 -6.39 -1.30
N VAL A 147 9.02 -5.44 -2.03
CA VAL A 147 8.65 -4.11 -1.52
C VAL A 147 7.39 -3.65 -2.22
N ARG A 148 6.55 -2.89 -1.50
CA ARG A 148 5.55 -2.01 -2.07
C ARG A 148 5.61 -0.69 -1.32
N ARG A 149 5.70 0.41 -2.06
CA ARG A 149 5.62 1.76 -1.51
C ARG A 149 4.32 2.42 -1.97
N LEU A 150 3.56 2.87 -0.99
CA LEU A 150 2.31 3.60 -1.19
C LEU A 150 2.53 4.97 -0.61
N GLU A 151 2.24 6.00 -1.39
CA GLU A 151 2.23 7.34 -0.82
C GLU A 151 1.06 7.43 0.20
N LEU A 152 0.98 8.52 0.97
CA LEU A 152 -0.12 8.79 1.88
C LEU A 152 -0.85 10.07 1.46
N PRO A 153 -2.19 10.07 1.54
CA PRO A 153 -3.00 11.28 1.43
C PRO A 153 -2.58 12.33 2.46
N GLU A 154 -2.83 13.61 2.15
CA GLU A 154 -2.52 14.72 3.07
C GLU A 154 -3.31 14.65 4.39
N ASP A 155 -4.51 14.09 4.36
CA ASP A 155 -5.36 13.93 5.53
C ASP A 155 -5.02 12.68 6.36
N ALA A 156 -4.01 11.90 6.00
CA ALA A 156 -3.59 10.74 6.78
C ALA A 156 -2.89 11.14 8.09
N ASP A 157 -3.37 10.62 9.22
CA ASP A 157 -2.66 10.64 10.51
C ASP A 157 -1.67 9.46 10.57
N TRP A 158 -0.59 9.61 9.80
CA TRP A 158 0.44 8.58 9.63
C TRP A 158 1.07 8.14 10.95
N ARG A 159 1.05 8.99 12.00
CA ARG A 159 1.60 8.69 13.33
C ARG A 159 0.79 7.64 14.08
N LYS A 160 -0.48 7.47 13.71
CA LYS A 160 -1.39 6.47 14.28
C LYS A 160 -1.58 5.26 13.37
N THR A 161 -0.71 5.07 12.39
CA THR A 161 -0.71 3.88 11.54
C THR A 161 -0.56 2.63 12.39
N GLU A 162 -1.42 1.64 12.15
CA GLU A 162 -1.36 0.33 12.77
C GLU A 162 -1.25 -0.75 11.70
N ALA A 163 -0.46 -1.77 11.98
CA ALA A 163 -0.30 -2.92 11.11
C ALA A 163 -0.51 -4.23 11.89
N TYR A 164 -1.30 -5.14 11.32
CA TYR A 164 -1.64 -6.42 11.92
C TYR A 164 -1.38 -7.55 10.93
N LEU A 165 -0.79 -8.64 11.40
CA LEU A 165 -0.56 -9.86 10.61
C LEU A 165 -1.37 -11.02 11.22
N SER A 166 -2.29 -11.55 10.44
CA SER A 166 -3.15 -12.68 10.83
C SER A 166 -2.75 -13.95 10.07
N ASN A 167 -2.63 -15.06 10.79
CA ASN A 167 -2.24 -16.38 10.27
C ASN A 167 -0.97 -16.34 9.40
N ASP A 168 -0.08 -15.37 9.66
CA ASP A 168 1.20 -15.19 8.97
C ASP A 168 1.11 -14.78 7.50
N VAL A 169 -0.10 -14.66 6.96
CA VAL A 169 -0.34 -14.43 5.54
C VAL A 169 -1.22 -13.23 5.27
N PHE A 170 -2.05 -12.78 6.22
CA PHE A 170 -2.98 -11.67 5.97
C PHE A 170 -2.50 -10.41 6.67
N LEU A 171 -2.04 -9.44 5.89
CA LEU A 171 -1.62 -8.13 6.36
C LEU A 171 -2.80 -7.15 6.30
N GLU A 172 -3.07 -6.49 7.41
CA GLU A 172 -3.96 -5.33 7.47
C GLU A 172 -3.17 -4.11 7.94
N ILE A 173 -3.18 -3.03 7.17
CA ILE A 173 -2.64 -1.73 7.56
C ILE A 173 -3.79 -0.74 7.63
N ARG A 174 -3.96 -0.12 8.80
CA ARG A 174 -4.96 0.90 9.06
C ARG A 174 -4.27 2.23 9.33
N ILE A 175 -4.58 3.23 8.52
CA ILE A 175 -4.05 4.59 8.63
C ILE A 175 -5.23 5.52 8.94
N PRO A 176 -5.38 5.99 10.19
CA PRO A 176 -6.46 6.92 10.55
C PRO A 176 -6.36 8.22 9.76
N LYS A 177 -7.48 8.91 9.60
CA LYS A 177 -7.52 10.29 9.07
C LYS A 177 -7.37 11.30 10.20
N ASN A 178 -6.76 12.44 9.88
CA ASN A 178 -6.73 13.60 10.75
C ASN A 178 -8.17 14.12 10.92
N PRO A 179 -8.60 14.48 12.14
CA PRO A 179 -9.97 14.92 12.40
C PRO A 179 -10.34 16.30 11.82
N SER A 180 -9.69 16.75 10.74
CA SER A 180 -9.81 18.11 10.21
C SER A 180 -9.61 18.20 8.69
N THR A 181 -10.33 17.37 7.92
CA THR A 181 -10.57 17.54 6.46
C THR A 181 -11.99 17.09 6.07
N CYS A 182 -12.98 17.35 6.93
CA CYS A 182 -14.37 17.34 6.49
C CYS A 182 -14.68 18.66 5.75
N ASP A 183 -14.18 18.81 4.52
CA ASP A 183 -14.61 19.91 3.65
C ASP A 183 -15.82 19.50 2.84
N ILE A 184 -16.96 19.90 3.40
CA ILE A 184 -18.15 20.46 2.76
C ILE A 184 -17.98 20.71 1.24
N SER A 185 -18.59 19.85 0.42
CA SER A 185 -18.96 20.22 -0.95
C SER A 185 -20.29 19.58 -1.36
N HIS A 186 -21.39 20.29 -1.09
CA HIS A 186 -22.44 20.51 -2.08
C HIS A 186 -23.14 21.84 -1.75
N GLY A 187 -22.73 22.88 -2.49
CA GLY A 187 -23.25 24.23 -2.36
C GLY A 187 -24.66 24.39 -2.92
N ASN A 188 -25.44 25.17 -2.18
CA ASN A 188 -26.36 26.22 -2.62
C ASN A 188 -27.17 25.98 -3.90
N GLY A 189 -28.37 25.42 -3.72
CA GLY A 189 -29.54 25.76 -4.54
C GLY A 189 -30.30 26.92 -3.91
N ALA A 190 -30.13 28.12 -4.46
CA ALA A 190 -30.98 29.26 -4.17
C ALA A 190 -32.44 28.93 -4.55
N ALA A 191 -33.32 28.88 -3.56
CA ALA A 191 -34.76 28.85 -3.78
C ALA A 191 -35.34 30.22 -3.45
N THR A 192 -35.49 31.02 -4.51
CA THR A 192 -36.34 32.22 -4.52
C THR A 192 -37.74 31.85 -4.03
N LYS A 193 -38.12 32.34 -2.85
CA LYS A 193 -39.52 32.38 -2.41
C LYS A 193 -40.03 33.79 -2.63
N ASN A 194 -40.74 33.97 -3.74
CA ASN A 194 -41.65 35.10 -3.91
C ASN A 194 -42.83 34.91 -2.97
N SER A 195 -43.06 35.87 -2.07
CA SER A 195 -44.39 36.13 -1.49
C SER A 195 -44.47 37.58 -1.03
N GLU A 196 -45.01 38.40 -1.91
CA GLU A 196 -46.00 39.46 -1.68
C GLU A 196 -46.41 39.74 -0.21
N ALA A 197 -46.23 40.98 0.24
CA ALA A 197 -47.20 41.75 1.03
C ALA A 197 -46.67 43.18 1.28
N MET A 198 -47.26 44.18 0.61
CA MET A 198 -47.47 45.52 1.19
C MET A 198 -48.72 45.43 2.11
N PRO A 199 -48.83 46.21 3.21
CA PRO A 199 -49.27 47.62 3.10
C PRO A 199 -48.72 48.62 4.16
N GLU A 200 -48.91 49.89 3.81
CA GLU A 200 -49.17 51.11 4.61
C GLU A 200 -48.15 51.65 5.64
N LEU A 201 -47.61 52.85 5.37
CA LEU A 201 -48.26 54.17 5.65
C LEU A 201 -47.78 55.23 4.64
#